data_AF-R7SXN3-F1
#
_entry.id   AF-R7SXN3-F1
#
_cell.length_a   1.000
_cell.length_b   1.000
_cell.length_c   1.000
_cell.angle_alpha   90.00
_cell.angle_beta   90.00
_cell.angle_gamma   90.00
#
_symmetry.space_group_name_H-M   'P 1'
#
loop_
_entity.id
_entity.type
_entity.pdbx_description
1 polymer ?
#
loop_
_entity_poly.entity_id
_entity_poly.type
_entity_poly.pdbx_seq_one_letter_code
_entity_poly.pdbx_strand_id
1 'polypeptide(L)'
;MSSKLSSTPHEPEDDACECSVCVTIREESGCTHPISCMKRATRILDTLSPRWDPRGTLLEDYEDNESDEDQMENGEIDLKNKVTTHGTISEIFRIF
;
A
#
# COMPACT_ATOMS: atom_id res chain seq x y z
N MET A 1 -6.26 -13.66 11.68
CA MET A 1 -7.18 -12.96 12.61
C MET A 1 -7.47 -11.60 11.99
N SER A 2 -8.62 -11.45 11.33
CA SER A 2 -8.98 -10.23 10.63
C SER A 2 -9.61 -9.26 11.63
N SER A 3 -8.82 -8.28 12.07
CA SER A 3 -9.30 -7.20 12.94
C SER A 3 -10.21 -6.28 12.12
N LYS A 4 -11.52 -6.43 12.33
CA LYS A 4 -12.53 -5.51 11.80
C LYS A 4 -12.28 -4.13 12.41
N LEU A 5 -11.79 -3.18 11.60
CA LEU A 5 -11.83 -1.75 11.95
C LEU A 5 -13.30 -1.35 12.05
N SER A 6 -13.76 -1.15 13.29
CA SER A 6 -15.09 -0.59 13.58
C SER A 6 -15.20 0.78 12.92
N SER A 7 -15.98 0.84 11.85
CA SER A 7 -16.33 2.05 11.12
C SER A 7 -17.30 2.92 11.94
N THR A 8 -16.82 3.55 13.00
CA THR A 8 -17.40 4.84 13.40
C THR A 8 -16.84 5.90 12.47
N PRO A 9 -17.68 6.66 11.74
CA PRO A 9 -17.20 7.76 10.93
C PRO A 9 -16.50 8.77 11.85
N HIS A 10 -15.18 8.77 11.77
CA HIS A 10 -14.36 9.72 12.50
C HIS A 10 -14.35 11.01 11.70
N GLU A 11 -15.04 12.05 12.18
CA GLU A 11 -14.90 13.42 11.69
C GLU A 11 -13.85 14.15 12.55
N PRO A 12 -12.61 14.33 12.06
CA PRO A 12 -11.59 15.04 12.79
C PRO A 12 -11.78 16.55 12.67
N GLU A 13 -12.36 17.17 13.69
CA GLU A 13 -12.52 18.63 13.77
C GLU A 13 -11.17 19.32 14.05
N ASP A 14 -10.37 18.79 14.98
CA ASP A 14 -9.11 19.40 15.42
C ASP A 14 -8.03 18.39 15.87
N ASP A 15 -6.83 18.88 16.17
CA ASP A 15 -5.72 18.10 16.72
C ASP A 15 -5.92 17.68 18.19
N ALA A 16 -6.99 18.14 18.86
CA ALA A 16 -7.36 17.75 20.22
C ALA A 16 -8.33 16.55 20.26
N CYS A 17 -8.76 16.03 19.10
CA CYS A 17 -9.70 14.92 19.03
C CYS A 17 -9.28 13.71 19.89
N GLU A 18 -10.19 13.22 20.73
CA GLU A 18 -9.97 12.11 21.67
C GLU A 18 -10.55 10.77 21.18
N CYS A 19 -10.87 10.65 19.89
CA CYS A 19 -11.34 9.38 19.35
C CYS A 19 -10.25 8.30 19.48
N SER A 20 -10.66 7.03 19.56
CA SER A 20 -9.73 5.90 19.69
C SER A 20 -8.63 5.91 18.63
N VAL A 21 -8.98 6.21 17.38
CA VAL A 21 -8.04 6.30 16.26
C VAL A 21 -6.97 7.37 16.50
N CYS A 22 -7.37 8.58 16.87
CA CYS A 22 -6.43 9.67 17.13
C CYS A 22 -5.53 9.37 18.32
N VAL A 23 -6.07 8.79 19.40
CA VAL A 23 -5.28 8.40 20.57
C VAL A 23 -4.25 7.34 20.19
N THR A 24 -4.65 6.28 19.49
CA THR A 24 -3.74 5.24 19.02
C THR A 24 -2.64 5.80 18.12
N ILE A 25 -2.96 6.71 17.19
CA ILE A 25 -1.95 7.34 16.34
C ILE A 25 -0.96 8.13 17.20
N ARG A 26 -1.41 8.91 18.19
CA ARG A 26 -0.49 9.67 19.07
C ARG A 26 0.43 8.74 19.87
N GLU A 27 -0.10 7.63 20.38
CA GLU A 27 0.66 6.67 21.18
C GLU A 27 1.66 5.85 20.35
N GLU A 28 1.25 5.36 19.18
CA GLU A 28 2.08 4.49 18.35
C GLU A 28 3.11 5.26 17.52
N SER A 29 2.73 6.42 16.97
CA SER A 29 3.61 7.21 16.10
C SER A 29 4.36 8.33 16.82
N GLY A 30 3.95 8.69 18.04
CA GLY A 30 4.47 9.85 18.76
C GLY A 30 4.08 11.21 18.16
N CYS A 31 3.15 11.23 17.19
CA CYS A 31 2.72 12.46 16.54
C CYS A 31 1.85 13.31 17.47
N THR A 32 2.20 14.59 17.66
CA THR A 32 1.43 15.51 18.53
C THR A 32 0.18 16.08 17.86
N HIS A 33 0.14 16.12 16.52
CA HIS A 33 -0.90 16.76 15.71
C HIS A 33 -1.36 15.84 14.58
N PRO A 34 -2.03 14.71 14.90
CA PRO A 34 -2.34 13.67 13.92
C PRO A 34 -3.20 14.21 12.77
N ILE A 35 -4.17 15.08 13.05
CA ILE A 35 -5.10 15.60 12.04
C ILE A 35 -4.38 16.55 11.08
N SER A 36 -3.60 17.48 11.61
CA SER A 36 -2.81 18.40 10.79
C SER A 36 -1.78 17.66 9.94
N CYS A 37 -1.12 16.63 10.49
CA CYS A 37 -0.20 15.79 9.75
C CYS A 37 -0.89 15.04 8.60
N MET A 38 -2.04 14.41 8.86
CA MET A 38 -2.82 13.73 7.82
C MET A 38 -3.29 14.71 6.74
N LYS A 39 -3.83 15.88 7.11
CA LYS A 39 -4.21 16.93 6.16
C LYS A 39 -3.03 17.39 5.29
N ARG A 40 -1.84 17.49 5.86
CA ARG A 40 -0.62 17.85 5.13
C ARG A 40 -0.19 16.74 4.18
N ALA A 41 -0.23 15.49 4.63
CA ALA A 41 0.08 14.33 3.79
C ALA A 41 -0.88 14.23 2.59
N THR A 42 -2.19 14.40 2.81
CA THR A 42 -3.19 14.43 1.75
C THR A 42 -2.86 15.49 0.70
N ARG A 43 -2.53 16.72 1.12
CA ARG A 43 -2.12 17.78 0.19
C ARG A 43 -0.89 17.42 -0.65
N ILE A 44 0.05 16.66 -0.11
CA ILE A 44 1.23 16.20 -0.87
C ILE A 44 0.80 15.15 -1.89
N LEU A 45 0.00 14.17 -1.46
CA LEU A 45 -0.51 13.11 -2.34
C LEU A 45 -1.32 13.69 -3.50
N ASP A 46 -2.14 14.71 -3.25
CA ASP A 46 -2.96 15.37 -4.27
C ASP A 46 -2.15 16.16 -5.31
N THR A 47 -0.85 16.38 -5.07
CA THR A 47 0.06 16.97 -6.07
C THR A 47 0.77 15.93 -6.93
N LEU A 48 0.65 14.65 -6.60
CA LEU A 48 1.29 13.59 -7.36
C LEU A 48 0.59 13.39 -8.70
N SER A 49 1.39 13.20 -9.75
CA SER A 49 0.88 12.72 -11.03
C SER A 49 0.28 11.31 -10.84
N PRO A 50 -0.75 10.91 -11.62
CA PRO A 50 -1.42 9.61 -11.46
C PRO A 50 -0.46 8.42 -11.42
N ARG A 51 0.62 8.45 -12.21
CA ARG A 51 1.66 7.41 -12.20
C ARG A 51 2.35 7.18 -10.85
N TRP A 52 2.39 8.20 -10.00
CA TRP A 52 3.08 8.19 -8.71
C TRP A 52 2.11 8.20 -7.52
N ASP A 53 0.80 8.26 -7.77
CA ASP A 53 -0.19 8.23 -6.69
C ASP A 53 -0.38 6.78 -6.22
N PRO A 54 0.03 6.42 -4.99
CA PRO A 54 -0.13 5.07 -4.47
C PRO A 54 -1.60 4.68 -4.24
N ARG A 55 -2.54 5.63 -4.37
CA ARG A 55 -3.99 5.38 -4.31
C ARG A 55 -4.55 4.92 -5.65
N GLY A 56 -3.81 5.08 -6.75
CA GLY A 56 -4.18 4.60 -8.08
C GLY A 56 -3.83 3.13 -8.27
N THR A 57 -4.29 2.54 -9.37
CA THR A 57 -3.93 1.16 -9.73
C THR A 57 -2.47 1.11 -10.19
N LEU A 58 -1.66 0.36 -9.45
CA LEU A 58 -0.25 0.14 -9.74
C LEU A 58 -0.10 -1.09 -10.64
N LEU A 59 1.03 -1.19 -11.35
CA LEU A 59 1.32 -2.35 -12.19
C LEU A 59 1.37 -3.65 -11.36
N GLU A 60 1.88 -3.56 -10.14
CA GLU A 60 1.93 -4.65 -9.15
C GLU A 60 0.53 -5.22 -8.85
N ASP A 61 -0.52 -4.39 -8.85
CA ASP A 61 -1.90 -4.82 -8.58
C ASP A 61 -2.46 -5.73 -9.68
N TYR A 62 -1.95 -5.60 -10.91
CA TYR A 62 -2.33 -6.46 -12.04
C TYR A 62 -1.52 -7.76 -12.08
N GLU A 63 -0.23 -7.71 -11.70
CA GLU A 63 0.67 -8.87 -11.74
C GLU A 63 0.31 -9.96 -10.71
N ASP A 64 -0.38 -9.61 -9.62
CA ASP A 64 -0.84 -10.55 -8.59
C ASP A 64 -2.25 -11.12 -8.84
N ASN A 65 -2.96 -10.63 -9.86
CA ASN A 65 -4.30 -11.12 -10.26
C ASN A 65 -4.26 -12.14 -11.40
N GLU A 66 -3.08 -12.44 -11.96
CA GLU A 66 -2.92 -13.58 -12.88
C GLU A 66 -3.09 -14.87 -12.07
N SER A 67 -4.26 -15.49 -12.19
CA SER A 67 -4.54 -16.80 -11.60
C SER A 67 -3.48 -17.80 -12.05
N ASP A 68 -2.91 -18.56 -11.10
CA ASP A 68 -1.98 -19.68 -11.35
C ASP A 68 -2.57 -20.78 -12.28
N GLU A 69 -3.79 -20.62 -12.76
CA GLU A 69 -4.55 -21.55 -13.60
C GLU A 69 -4.16 -21.51 -15.09
N ASP A 70 -3.43 -20.48 -15.57
CA ASP A 70 -2.95 -20.42 -16.96
C ASP A 70 -1.72 -21.32 -17.21
N GLN A 71 -1.20 -22.00 -16.18
CA GLN A 71 -0.13 -22.99 -16.32
C GLN A 71 -0.71 -24.35 -16.76
N MET A 72 -1.26 -24.44 -17.97
CA MET A 72 -1.54 -25.74 -18.56
C MET A 72 -0.73 -25.99 -19.83
N GLU A 73 -0.02 -27.12 -19.76
CA GLU A 73 0.19 -28.02 -20.90
C GLU A 73 1.26 -27.54 -21.90
N ASN A 74 2.24 -28.42 -22.16
CA ASN A 74 3.08 -28.39 -23.37
C ASN A 74 4.47 -27.73 -23.34
N GLY A 75 5.12 -27.60 -22.18
CA GLY A 75 6.59 -27.46 -22.11
C GLY A 75 7.19 -26.21 -22.76
N GLU A 76 6.35 -25.22 -23.06
CA GLU A 76 6.78 -23.90 -23.48
C GLU A 76 7.14 -23.09 -22.23
N ILE A 77 8.36 -22.54 -22.22
CA ILE A 77 8.85 -21.76 -21.09
C ILE A 77 8.10 -20.44 -21.12
N ASP A 78 7.10 -20.32 -20.26
CA ASP A 78 6.37 -19.08 -20.11
C ASP A 78 7.31 -18.05 -19.45
N LEU A 79 7.88 -17.18 -20.28
CA LEU A 79 8.67 -16.05 -19.83
C LEU A 79 7.70 -15.11 -19.14
N LYS A 80 7.49 -15.31 -17.83
CA LYS A 80 6.69 -14.43 -16.98
C LYS A 80 7.08 -12.98 -17.27
N ASN A 81 6.23 -12.27 -18.01
CA ASN A 81 6.46 -10.90 -18.43
C ASN A 81 6.12 -9.93 -17.29
N LYS A 82 6.55 -10.28 -16.07
CA LYS A 82 6.43 -9.44 -14.90
C LYS A 82 7.45 -8.33 -15.02
N VAL A 83 6.97 -7.11 -15.03
CA VAL A 83 7.78 -5.89 -15.12
C VAL A 83 8.41 -5.62 -13.76
N THR A 84 7.84 -6.16 -12.69
CA THR A 84 8.38 -6.06 -11.34
C THR A 84 9.14 -7.33 -10.91
N THR A 85 10.29 -7.12 -10.25
CA THR A 85 11.09 -8.21 -9.70
C THR A 85 10.85 -8.29 -8.20
N HIS A 86 10.27 -9.40 -7.73
CA HIS A 86 10.16 -9.69 -6.31
C HIS A 86 11.35 -10.54 -5.88
N GLY A 87 11.95 -10.21 -4.72
CA GLY A 87 13.09 -10.96 -4.17
C GLY A 87 14.17 -10.04 -3.60
N THR A 88 15.16 -10.66 -2.96
CA THR A 88 16.32 -9.95 -2.44
C THR A 88 17.31 -9.69 -3.59
N ILE A 89 18.07 -8.59 -3.55
CA ILE A 89 19.13 -8.30 -4.54
C ILE A 89 20.07 -9.51 -4.75
N SER A 90 20.28 -10.33 -3.72
CA SER A 90 21.06 -11.57 -3.78
C SER A 90 20.50 -12.66 -4.72
N GLU A 91 19.20 -12.70 -4.98
CA GLU A 91 18.59 -13.66 -5.93
C GLU A 91 18.89 -13.30 -7.39
N ILE A 92 19.09 -12.02 -7.69
CA ILE A 92 19.48 -11.52 -9.02
C ILE A 92 20.89 -12.02 -9.38
N PHE A 93 21.76 -12.21 -8.39
CA PHE A 93 23.14 -12.64 -8.61
C PHE A 93 23.34 -14.15 -8.77
N ARG A 94 22.29 -15.00 -8.71
CA ARG A 94 22.42 -16.46 -8.85
C ARG A 94 22.68 -16.96 -10.29
N ILE A 95 22.78 -16.05 -11.25
CA ILE A 95 23.09 -16.37 -12.65
C ILE A 95 24.63 -16.41 -12.89
N PHE A 96 25.44 -16.15 -11.86
CA PHE A 96 26.90 -16.30 -11.91
C PHE A 96 27.42 -17.25 -10.83
#